data_AF-A0A1J4JIW4-F1
#
_entry.id   AF-A0A1J4JIW4-F1
#
_cell.length_a   1.000
_cell.length_b   1.000
_cell.length_c   1.000
_cell.angle_alpha   90.00
_cell.angle_beta   90.00
_cell.angle_gamma   90.00
#
_symmetry.space_group_name_H-M   'P 1'
#
loop_
_entity.id
_entity.type
_entity.pdbx_description
1 polymer ?
#
loop_
_entity_poly.entity_id
_entity_poly.type
_entity_poly.pdbx_seq_one_letter_code
_entity_poly.pdbx_strand_id
1 'polypeptide(L)'
;MNPSLTSALISNDFRLAQVLQMQKRYDKALEKYQSVCISLKNIFLENPKADIDFSFVPLSINKIVEIYREREDIRKAVDFMKVEKICLEYIQAGKKSQPTEEIITRIFKELDHAFSTPEAPKIDPQEIVKNYLEEKKKQEEQMVQENLEKLMNYPAEKERQKNKSLRKRIFSWIEDNPIFIISITIVLFLGCLAFFLVTALMGYNTKGRRGRNLHKNVNQQLNSPEMQKMKELSEILSKQTQFDDRFHPYNEHHNHEHHNHEHSHMHGHGHNKGHDHKHFRKDLNDLRMNHREL
;
A
#
# COMPACT_ATOMS: atom_id res chain seq x y z
N MET A 1 25.87 -21.62 22.33
CA MET A 1 26.23 -20.41 23.10
C MET A 1 25.13 -20.09 24.09
N ASN A 2 25.45 -19.60 25.29
CA ASN A 2 24.43 -19.15 26.25
C ASN A 2 23.84 -17.80 25.78
N PRO A 3 22.55 -17.73 25.37
CA PRO A 3 21.96 -16.52 24.79
C PRO A 3 21.97 -15.31 25.75
N SER A 4 21.92 -15.56 27.06
CA SER A 4 22.02 -14.52 28.09
C SER A 4 23.38 -13.82 28.13
N LEU A 5 24.47 -14.58 27.95
CA LEU A 5 25.83 -14.02 27.93
C LEU A 5 26.05 -13.16 26.70
N THR A 6 25.51 -13.58 25.56
CA THR A 6 25.63 -12.86 24.30
C THR A 6 24.85 -11.54 24.31
N SER A 7 23.64 -11.53 24.89
CA SER A 7 22.85 -10.30 25.06
C SER A 7 23.54 -9.27 25.96
N ALA A 8 24.12 -9.73 27.09
CA ALA A 8 24.89 -8.86 27.98
C ALA A 8 26.13 -8.24 27.29
N LEU A 9 26.83 -9.04 26.48
CA LEU A 9 27.98 -8.58 25.71
C LEU A 9 27.59 -7.49 24.69
N ILE A 10 26.52 -7.74 23.92
CA ILE A 10 26.00 -6.78 22.93
C ILE A 10 25.61 -5.46 23.61
N SER A 11 24.90 -5.53 24.73
CA SER A 11 24.49 -4.34 25.49
C SER A 11 25.70 -3.54 26.00
N ASN A 12 26.73 -4.24 26.49
CA ASN A 12 27.96 -3.61 26.97
C ASN A 12 28.75 -2.93 25.83
N ASP A 13 28.91 -3.59 24.68
CA ASP A 13 29.58 -3.02 23.53
C ASP A 13 28.83 -1.79 22.99
N PHE A 14 27.50 -1.84 22.95
CA PHE A 14 26.68 -0.70 22.56
C PHE A 14 26.87 0.51 23.49
N ARG A 15 26.84 0.28 24.81
CA ARG A 15 27.08 1.34 25.81
C ARG A 15 28.50 1.91 25.71
N LEU A 16 29.49 1.06 25.50
CA LEU A 16 30.88 1.48 25.29
C LEU A 16 31.00 2.36 24.02
N ALA A 17 30.32 1.99 22.93
CA ALA A 17 30.26 2.80 21.72
C ALA A 17 29.68 4.20 21.99
N GLN A 18 28.60 4.29 22.77
CA GLN A 18 28.02 5.58 23.16
C GLN A 18 29.01 6.45 23.96
N VAL A 19 29.73 5.86 24.91
CA VAL A 19 30.77 6.57 25.68
C VAL A 19 31.89 7.07 24.75
N LEU A 20 32.34 6.24 23.81
CA LEU A 20 33.36 6.63 22.83
C LEU A 20 32.88 7.77 21.92
N GLN A 21 31.61 7.74 21.48
CA GLN A 21 31.00 8.81 20.69
C GLN A 21 30.94 10.12 21.49
N MET A 22 30.52 10.10 22.76
CA MET A 22 30.51 11.30 23.62
C MET A 22 31.92 11.89 23.82
N GLN A 23 32.95 11.05 23.82
CA GLN A 23 34.36 11.46 23.85
C GLN A 23 34.91 11.92 22.49
N LYS A 24 34.07 11.99 21.44
CA LYS A 24 34.45 12.30 20.05
C LYS A 24 35.51 11.34 19.47
N ARG A 25 35.62 10.13 20.00
CA ARG A 25 36.50 9.06 19.49
C ARG A 25 35.77 8.24 18.44
N TYR A 26 35.37 8.92 17.36
CA TYR A 26 34.42 8.41 16.38
C TYR A 26 34.86 7.10 15.70
N ASP A 27 36.13 6.92 15.34
CA ASP A 27 36.59 5.67 14.69
C ASP A 27 36.32 4.45 15.58
N LYS A 28 36.66 4.56 16.86
CA LYS A 28 36.45 3.48 17.84
C LYS A 28 34.97 3.27 18.14
N ALA A 29 34.18 4.34 18.15
CA ALA A 29 32.73 4.24 18.32
C ALA A 29 32.09 3.50 17.13
N LEU A 30 32.50 3.84 15.90
CA LEU A 30 32.07 3.16 14.67
C LEU A 30 32.43 1.68 14.71
N GLU A 31 33.68 1.32 15.00
CA GLU A 31 34.10 -0.08 15.15
C GLU A 31 33.22 -0.85 16.14
N LYS A 32 32.86 -0.23 17.28
CA LYS A 32 32.00 -0.85 18.28
C LYS A 32 30.55 -1.00 17.84
N TYR A 33 29.95 0.02 17.23
CA TYR A 33 28.61 -0.11 16.65
C TYR A 33 28.55 -1.15 15.53
N GLN A 34 29.59 -1.21 14.69
CA GLN A 34 29.74 -2.24 13.65
C GLN A 34 29.81 -3.64 14.26
N SER A 35 30.64 -3.81 15.30
CA SER A 35 30.75 -5.07 16.04
C SER A 35 29.39 -5.53 16.58
N VAL A 36 28.58 -4.63 17.16
CA VAL A 36 27.23 -4.95 17.62
C VAL A 36 26.36 -5.51 16.49
N CYS A 37 26.33 -4.85 15.33
CA CYS A 37 25.55 -5.32 14.20
C CYS A 37 26.04 -6.67 13.66
N ILE A 38 27.37 -6.88 13.59
CA ILE A 38 27.97 -8.14 13.11
C ILE A 38 27.71 -9.27 14.10
N SER A 39 27.82 -9.03 15.40
CA SER A 39 27.49 -10.03 16.41
C SER A 39 26.03 -10.45 16.30
N LEU A 40 25.10 -9.50 16.18
CA LEU A 40 23.68 -9.81 15.98
C LEU A 40 23.44 -10.59 14.68
N LYS A 41 24.08 -10.20 13.57
CA LYS A 41 24.03 -10.95 12.30
C LYS A 41 24.40 -12.40 12.49
N ASN A 42 25.54 -12.67 13.11
CA ASN A 42 26.03 -14.03 13.30
C ASN A 42 25.06 -14.85 14.15
N ILE A 43 24.48 -14.27 15.20
CA ILE A 43 23.54 -14.99 16.05
C ILE A 43 22.23 -15.29 15.30
N PHE A 44 21.72 -14.35 14.49
CA PHE A 44 20.54 -14.60 13.67
C PHE A 44 20.78 -15.66 12.58
N LEU A 45 21.98 -15.72 12.00
CA LEU A 45 22.34 -16.75 11.03
C LEU A 45 22.50 -18.13 11.68
N GLU A 46 23.11 -18.20 12.86
CA GLU A 46 23.27 -19.45 13.60
C GLU A 46 21.94 -19.95 14.20
N ASN A 47 21.08 -19.02 14.66
CA ASN A 47 19.84 -19.33 15.36
C ASN A 47 18.71 -18.38 14.93
N PRO A 48 18.07 -18.60 13.76
CA PRO A 48 17.02 -17.72 13.23
C PRO A 48 15.76 -17.60 14.11
N LYS A 49 15.58 -18.54 15.06
CA LYS A 49 14.45 -18.59 16.00
C LYS A 49 14.79 -18.05 17.40
N ALA A 50 16.00 -17.54 17.59
CA ALA A 50 16.43 -17.04 18.89
C ALA A 50 15.66 -15.77 19.27
N ASP A 51 15.13 -15.74 20.49
CA ASP A 51 14.44 -14.58 21.04
C ASP A 51 15.45 -13.51 21.47
N ILE A 52 15.94 -12.79 20.46
CA ILE A 52 16.97 -11.77 20.61
C ILE A 52 16.34 -10.43 20.27
N ASP A 53 16.65 -9.45 21.10
CA ASP A 53 16.23 -8.08 20.89
C ASP A 53 16.88 -7.50 19.63
N PHE A 54 16.10 -7.44 18.55
CA PHE A 54 16.52 -6.86 17.28
C PHE A 54 16.70 -5.34 17.35
N SER A 55 16.21 -4.66 18.40
CA SER A 55 16.22 -3.19 18.49
C SER A 55 17.64 -2.59 18.48
N PHE A 56 18.65 -3.35 18.91
CA PHE A 56 20.04 -2.90 18.89
C PHE A 56 20.58 -2.64 17.47
N VAL A 57 20.05 -3.32 16.44
CA VAL A 57 20.48 -3.11 15.05
C VAL A 57 20.11 -1.70 14.55
N PRO A 58 18.83 -1.29 14.49
CA PRO A 58 18.47 0.06 14.06
C PRO A 58 19.06 1.14 14.98
N LEU A 59 19.15 0.90 16.29
CA LEU A 59 19.78 1.85 17.21
C LEU A 59 21.27 2.08 16.87
N SER A 60 22.01 1.01 16.59
CA SER A 60 23.43 1.11 16.22
C SER A 60 23.61 1.78 14.86
N ILE A 61 22.76 1.44 13.88
CA ILE A 61 22.76 2.08 12.56
C ILE A 61 22.49 3.59 12.69
N ASN A 62 21.48 3.98 13.49
CA ASN A 62 21.15 5.38 13.72
C ASN A 62 22.35 6.16 14.32
N LYS A 63 23.06 5.57 15.29
CA LYS A 63 24.29 6.18 15.85
C LYS A 63 25.44 6.26 14.85
N ILE A 64 25.57 5.27 13.96
CA ILE A 64 26.52 5.35 12.85
C ILE A 64 26.16 6.51 11.90
N VAL A 65 24.88 6.70 11.58
CA VAL A 65 24.39 7.83 10.75
C VAL A 65 24.73 9.17 11.40
N GLU A 66 24.48 9.32 12.71
CA GLU A 66 24.82 10.54 13.46
C GLU A 66 26.32 10.85 13.35
N ILE A 67 27.19 9.85 13.57
CA ILE A 67 28.64 10.03 13.48
C ILE A 67 29.07 10.46 12.06
N TYR A 68 28.55 9.82 11.01
CA TYR A 68 28.91 10.20 9.65
C TYR A 68 28.39 11.60 9.26
N ARG A 69 27.22 12.02 9.78
CA ARG A 69 26.75 13.40 9.61
C ARG A 69 27.67 14.40 10.31
N GLU A 70 28.10 14.10 11.53
CA GLU A 70 29.07 14.94 12.26
C GLU A 70 30.45 15.00 11.57
N ARG A 71 30.81 13.96 10.82
CA ARG A 71 32.02 13.90 9.97
C ARG A 71 31.84 14.51 8.59
N GLU A 72 30.65 14.99 8.26
CA GLU A 72 30.26 15.53 6.95
C GLU A 72 30.34 14.49 5.80
N ASP A 73 30.41 13.19 6.09
CA ASP A 73 30.26 12.13 5.08
C ASP A 73 28.78 11.80 4.86
N ILE A 74 28.11 12.70 4.13
CA ILE A 74 26.68 12.59 3.83
C ILE A 74 26.39 11.34 3.01
N ARG A 75 27.31 10.88 2.16
CA ARG A 75 27.11 9.71 1.32
C ARG A 75 26.98 8.45 2.17
N LYS A 76 27.93 8.23 3.08
CA LYS A 76 27.86 7.13 4.06
C LYS A 76 26.62 7.24 4.93
N ALA A 77 26.31 8.43 5.45
CA ALA A 77 25.12 8.64 6.26
C ALA A 77 23.84 8.23 5.51
N VAL A 78 23.70 8.61 4.23
CA VAL A 78 22.55 8.23 3.39
C VAL A 78 22.49 6.72 3.16
N ASP A 79 23.62 6.06 2.91
CA ASP A 79 23.64 4.60 2.73
C ASP A 79 23.17 3.87 4.00
N PHE A 80 23.63 4.28 5.19
CA PHE A 80 23.13 3.71 6.44
C PHE A 80 21.66 4.06 6.72
N MET A 81 21.19 5.26 6.36
CA MET A 81 19.77 5.61 6.49
C MET A 81 18.85 4.72 5.64
N LYS A 82 19.31 4.24 4.48
CA LYS A 82 18.55 3.27 3.68
C LYS A 82 18.38 1.96 4.44
N VAL A 83 19.44 1.49 5.11
CA VAL A 83 19.39 0.28 5.95
C VAL A 83 18.46 0.49 7.15
N GLU A 84 18.60 1.63 7.84
CA GLU A 84 17.74 2.03 8.96
C GLU A 84 16.26 2.02 8.57
N LYS A 85 15.94 2.57 7.39
CA LYS A 85 14.57 2.58 6.86
C LYS A 85 14.02 1.16 6.72
N ILE A 86 14.80 0.20 6.19
CA ILE A 86 14.36 -1.19 6.05
C ILE A 86 14.09 -1.82 7.43
N CYS A 87 14.95 -1.54 8.42
CA CYS A 87 14.74 -2.00 9.81
C CYS A 87 13.45 -1.40 10.41
N LEU A 88 13.21 -0.10 10.23
CA LEU A 88 12.04 0.58 10.76
C LEU A 88 10.75 0.15 10.07
N GLU A 89 10.76 -0.05 8.74
CA GLU A 89 9.63 -0.60 8.00
C GLU A 89 9.23 -1.97 8.55
N TYR A 90 10.21 -2.82 8.89
CA TYR A 90 9.96 -4.11 9.52
C TYR A 90 9.32 -3.96 10.92
N ILE A 91 9.86 -3.08 11.78
CA ILE A 91 9.30 -2.83 13.12
C ILE A 91 7.87 -2.27 13.03
N GLN A 92 7.62 -1.33 12.11
CA GLN A 92 6.31 -0.71 11.91
C GLN A 92 5.26 -1.67 11.34
N ALA A 93 5.67 -2.68 10.58
CA ALA A 93 4.76 -3.71 10.07
C ALA A 93 4.10 -4.56 11.18
N GLY A 94 4.40 -4.29 12.47
CA GLY A 94 3.63 -4.80 13.60
C GLY A 94 3.74 -6.30 13.80
N LYS A 95 4.74 -6.94 13.17
CA LYS A 95 5.02 -8.36 13.36
C LYS A 95 5.57 -8.55 14.77
N LYS A 96 4.70 -8.97 15.70
CA LYS A 96 5.11 -9.56 17.00
C LYS A 96 5.93 -10.85 16.81
N SER A 97 5.98 -11.38 15.59
CA SER A 97 6.85 -12.48 15.20
C SER A 97 8.25 -11.98 14.85
N GLN A 98 9.25 -12.74 15.28
CA GLN A 98 10.66 -12.53 14.95
C GLN A 98 10.88 -12.24 13.46
N PRO A 99 11.94 -11.48 13.12
CA PRO A 99 12.20 -11.09 11.74
C PRO A 99 12.33 -12.32 10.85
N THR A 100 11.66 -12.31 9.71
CA THR A 100 11.77 -13.43 8.77
C THR A 100 13.20 -13.48 8.22
N GLU A 101 13.69 -14.68 7.94
CA GLU A 101 15.04 -14.92 7.42
C GLU A 101 15.33 -14.07 6.16
N GLU A 102 14.33 -13.89 5.29
CA GLU A 102 14.42 -13.02 4.11
C GLU A 102 14.72 -11.55 4.47
N ILE A 103 14.05 -11.02 5.49
CA ILE A 103 14.22 -9.63 5.94
C ILE A 103 15.58 -9.47 6.61
N ILE A 104 15.98 -10.42 7.46
CA ILE A 104 17.29 -10.46 8.10
C ILE A 104 18.39 -10.44 7.04
N THR A 105 18.29 -11.32 6.05
CA THR A 105 19.25 -11.42 4.95
C THR A 105 19.32 -10.13 4.14
N ARG A 106 18.16 -9.51 3.84
CA ARG A 106 18.11 -8.22 3.14
C ARG A 106 18.77 -7.11 3.94
N ILE A 107 18.45 -6.98 5.22
CA ILE A 107 19.02 -5.95 6.11
C ILE A 107 20.54 -6.10 6.17
N PHE A 108 21.04 -7.30 6.44
CA PHE A 108 22.48 -7.52 6.58
C PHE A 108 23.25 -7.42 5.26
N LYS A 109 22.63 -7.76 4.12
CA LYS A 109 23.23 -7.53 2.80
C LYS A 109 23.41 -6.04 2.51
N GLU A 110 22.38 -5.22 2.76
CA GLU A 110 22.46 -3.77 2.59
C GLU A 110 23.44 -3.14 3.60
N LEU A 111 23.50 -3.70 4.81
CA LEU A 111 24.45 -3.27 5.83
C LEU A 111 25.91 -3.56 5.43
N ASP A 112 26.21 -4.77 4.94
CA ASP A 112 27.53 -5.13 4.43
C ASP A 112 27.95 -4.23 3.25
N HIS A 113 27.00 -3.92 2.36
CA HIS A 113 27.21 -2.96 1.28
C HIS A 113 27.57 -1.58 1.84
N ALA A 114 26.79 -1.06 2.79
CA ALA A 114 27.06 0.23 3.43
C ALA A 114 28.42 0.27 4.15
N PHE A 115 28.86 -0.83 4.77
CA PHE A 115 30.21 -0.93 5.33
C PHE A 115 31.31 -0.91 4.27
N SER A 116 31.08 -1.59 3.14
CA SER A 116 32.06 -1.75 2.07
C SER A 116 32.23 -0.51 1.18
N THR A 117 31.22 0.37 1.11
CA THR A 117 31.35 1.64 0.41
C THR A 117 32.56 2.41 0.98
N PRO A 118 33.51 2.92 0.18
CA PRO A 118 34.58 3.75 0.72
C PRO A 118 34.01 5.07 1.27
N GLU A 119 34.62 5.62 2.31
CA GLU A 119 34.30 6.97 2.78
C GLU A 119 34.50 7.97 1.63
N ALA A 120 33.57 8.92 1.50
CA ALA A 120 33.71 9.93 0.48
C ALA A 120 34.95 10.79 0.79
N PRO A 121 35.72 11.21 -0.23
CA PRO A 121 36.71 12.25 0.00
C PRO A 121 36.01 13.47 0.60
N LYS A 122 36.69 14.20 1.48
CA LYS A 122 36.17 15.46 2.02
C LYS A 122 36.11 16.46 0.86
N ILE A 123 34.93 16.58 0.27
CA ILE A 123 34.66 17.55 -0.80
C ILE A 123 34.39 18.88 -0.13
N ASP A 124 35.02 19.95 -0.63
CA ASP A 124 34.75 21.31 -0.16
C ASP A 124 33.26 21.64 -0.41
N PRO A 125 32.50 22.12 0.60
CA PRO A 125 31.12 22.57 0.41
C PRO A 125 30.94 23.52 -0.79
N GLN A 126 31.95 24.34 -1.11
CA GLN A 126 31.91 25.23 -2.28
C GLN A 126 31.92 24.44 -3.59
N GLU A 127 32.65 23.34 -3.66
CA GLU A 127 32.70 22.45 -4.82
C GLU A 127 31.37 21.71 -5.01
N ILE A 128 30.70 21.30 -3.93
CA ILE A 128 29.36 20.70 -4.00
C ILE A 128 28.34 21.68 -4.58
N VAL A 129 28.34 22.93 -4.10
CA VAL A 129 27.43 23.97 -4.60
C VAL A 129 27.72 24.27 -6.07
N LYS A 130 28.99 24.35 -6.45
CA LYS A 130 29.40 24.55 -7.85
C LYS A 130 28.92 23.42 -8.74
N ASN A 131 29.16 22.16 -8.36
CA ASN A 131 28.72 20.99 -9.10
C ASN A 131 27.19 20.96 -9.23
N TYR A 132 26.46 21.29 -8.17
CA TYR A 132 25.00 21.40 -8.21
C TYR A 132 24.51 22.48 -9.17
N LEU A 133 25.12 23.66 -9.16
CA LEU A 133 24.76 24.76 -10.07
C LEU A 133 25.06 24.42 -11.53
N GLU A 134 26.18 23.73 -11.79
CA GLU A 134 26.52 23.25 -13.13
C GLU A 134 25.54 22.18 -13.63
N GLU A 135 25.20 21.20 -12.79
CA GLU A 135 24.22 20.16 -13.12
C GLU A 135 22.83 20.77 -13.36
N LYS A 136 22.41 21.73 -12.53
CA LYS A 136 21.14 22.44 -12.69
C LYS A 136 21.11 23.23 -13.99
N LYS A 137 22.18 23.96 -14.32
CA LYS A 137 22.29 24.70 -15.58
C LYS A 137 22.17 23.76 -16.78
N LYS A 138 22.82 22.60 -16.73
CA LYS A 138 22.74 21.56 -17.77
C LYS A 138 21.31 21.02 -17.93
N GLN A 139 20.59 20.80 -16.83
CA GLN A 139 19.19 20.38 -16.88
C GLN A 139 18.28 21.47 -17.46
N GLU A 140 18.50 22.73 -17.10
CA GLU A 140 17.76 23.87 -17.68
C GLU A 140 18.03 23.99 -19.19
N GLU A 141 19.28 23.84 -19.62
CA GLU A 141 19.65 23.83 -21.05
C GLU A 141 18.99 22.67 -21.81
N GLN A 142 18.98 21.46 -21.25
CA GLN A 142 18.28 20.31 -21.83
C GLN A 142 16.78 20.55 -21.95
N MET A 143 16.15 21.09 -20.90
CA MET A 143 14.73 21.41 -20.91
C MET A 143 14.39 22.48 -21.96
N VAL A 144 15.23 23.49 -22.10
CA VAL A 144 15.08 24.52 -23.15
C VAL A 144 15.22 23.90 -24.54
N GLN A 145 16.20 23.02 -24.74
CA GLN A 145 16.37 22.31 -26.02
C GLN A 145 15.16 21.44 -26.36
N GLU A 146 14.66 20.63 -25.42
CA GLU A 146 13.46 19.81 -25.63
C GLU A 146 12.22 20.66 -25.94
N ASN A 147 12.04 21.78 -25.24
CA ASN A 147 10.92 22.68 -25.48
C ASN A 147 11.03 23.37 -26.84
N LEU A 148 12.25 23.75 -27.26
CA LEU A 148 12.51 24.33 -28.57
C LEU A 148 12.27 23.30 -29.68
N GLU A 149 12.70 22.04 -29.49
CA GLU A 149 12.42 20.95 -30.43
C GLU A 149 10.91 20.70 -30.57
N LYS A 150 10.17 20.67 -29.45
CA LYS A 150 8.70 20.55 -29.47
C LYS A 150 8.05 21.71 -30.23
N LEU A 151 8.51 22.95 -30.03
CA LEU A 151 7.98 24.12 -30.74
C LEU A 151 8.30 24.09 -32.25
N MET A 152 9.50 23.67 -32.63
CA MET A 152 9.91 23.52 -34.02
C MET A 152 9.13 22.40 -34.74
N ASN A 153 8.83 21.32 -34.02
CA ASN A 153 8.07 20.17 -34.57
C ASN A 153 6.55 20.36 -34.51
N TYR A 154 6.04 21.29 -33.68
CA TYR A 154 4.61 21.59 -33.54
C TYR A 154 3.88 21.83 -34.88
N PRO A 155 4.37 22.67 -35.83
CA PRO A 155 3.70 22.85 -37.11
C PRO A 155 3.65 21.54 -37.94
N ALA A 156 4.74 20.78 -37.98
CA ALA A 156 4.80 19.50 -38.69
C ALA A 156 3.88 18.45 -38.06
N GLU A 157 3.80 18.39 -36.74
CA GLU A 157 2.86 17.53 -36.02
C GLU A 157 1.41 17.93 -36.26
N LYS A 158 1.10 19.24 -36.28
CA LYS A 158 -0.23 19.75 -36.58
C LYS A 158 -0.67 19.39 -38.00
N GLU A 159 0.24 19.44 -38.97
CA GLU A 159 -0.02 18.96 -40.34
C GLU A 159 -0.20 17.45 -40.41
N ARG A 160 0.63 16.68 -39.71
CA ARG A 160 0.45 15.21 -39.58
C ARG A 160 -0.90 14.87 -38.96
N GLN A 161 -1.34 15.60 -37.93
CA GLN A 161 -2.66 15.43 -37.31
C GLN A 161 -3.81 15.82 -38.26
N LYS A 162 -3.64 16.87 -39.07
CA LYS A 162 -4.58 17.23 -40.13
C LYS A 162 -4.68 16.13 -41.19
N ASN A 163 -3.60 15.41 -41.49
CA ASN A 163 -3.59 14.32 -42.47
C ASN A 163 -4.00 12.95 -41.90
N LYS A 164 -4.20 12.82 -40.57
CA LYS A 164 -4.74 11.58 -39.99
C LYS A 164 -6.19 11.38 -40.45
N SER A 165 -6.46 10.18 -40.97
CA SER A 165 -7.80 9.69 -41.34
C SER A 165 -8.82 10.00 -40.24
N LEU A 166 -10.02 10.44 -40.63
CA LEU A 166 -11.14 10.77 -39.73
C LEU A 166 -11.40 9.70 -38.67
N ARG A 167 -11.21 8.42 -39.01
CA ARG A 167 -11.34 7.30 -38.06
C ARG A 167 -10.35 7.41 -36.88
N LYS A 168 -9.09 7.75 -37.15
CA LYS A 168 -8.06 7.91 -36.10
C LYS A 168 -8.37 9.08 -35.18
N ARG A 169 -8.98 10.15 -35.70
CA ARG A 169 -9.42 11.30 -34.88
C ARG A 169 -10.57 10.95 -33.95
N ILE A 170 -11.53 10.14 -34.43
CA ILE A 170 -12.63 9.66 -33.59
C ILE A 170 -12.10 8.72 -32.50
N PHE A 171 -11.20 7.78 -32.83
CA PHE A 171 -10.59 6.90 -31.83
C PHE A 171 -9.75 7.64 -30.78
N SER A 172 -8.93 8.62 -31.18
CA SER A 172 -8.17 9.40 -30.20
C SER A 172 -9.06 10.25 -29.30
N TRP A 173 -10.14 10.82 -29.86
CA TRP A 173 -11.10 11.60 -29.08
C TRP A 173 -11.86 10.75 -28.05
N ILE A 174 -12.19 9.50 -28.42
CA ILE A 174 -12.75 8.47 -27.55
C ILE A 174 -11.78 8.20 -26.39
N GLU A 175 -10.49 7.97 -26.68
CA GLU A 175 -9.46 7.70 -25.67
C GLU A 175 -9.25 8.87 -24.69
N ASP A 176 -9.28 10.11 -25.18
CA ASP A 176 -9.12 11.32 -24.35
C ASP A 176 -10.34 11.61 -23.44
N ASN A 177 -11.50 11.01 -23.74
CA ASN A 177 -12.76 11.31 -23.04
C ASN A 177 -13.47 10.03 -22.57
N PRO A 178 -12.86 9.24 -21.65
CA PRO A 178 -13.43 7.96 -21.21
C PRO A 178 -14.81 8.10 -20.58
N ILE A 179 -15.06 9.22 -19.89
CA ILE A 179 -16.33 9.53 -19.24
C ILE A 179 -17.47 9.64 -20.29
N PHE A 180 -17.18 10.20 -21.46
CA PHE A 180 -18.19 10.37 -22.52
C PHE A 180 -18.56 9.03 -23.17
N ILE A 181 -17.60 8.11 -23.30
CA ILE A 181 -17.90 6.74 -23.77
C ILE A 181 -18.84 6.06 -22.77
N ILE A 182 -18.47 6.09 -21.49
CA ILE A 182 -19.23 5.44 -20.42
C ILE A 182 -20.66 5.97 -20.39
N SER A 183 -20.87 7.28 -20.55
CA SER A 183 -22.20 7.87 -20.58
C SER A 183 -23.04 7.40 -21.77
N ILE A 184 -22.47 7.37 -22.99
CA ILE A 184 -23.15 6.82 -24.17
C ILE A 184 -23.50 5.35 -23.97
N THR A 185 -22.57 4.54 -23.43
CA THR A 185 -22.80 3.11 -23.20
C THR A 185 -23.94 2.89 -22.21
N ILE A 186 -24.02 3.67 -21.13
CA ILE A 186 -25.12 3.60 -20.16
C ILE A 186 -26.45 3.96 -20.81
N VAL A 187 -26.50 5.05 -21.60
CA VAL A 187 -27.75 5.46 -22.30
C VAL A 187 -28.22 4.39 -23.28
N LEU A 188 -27.31 3.80 -24.06
CA LEU A 188 -27.63 2.71 -24.99
C LEU A 188 -28.13 1.46 -24.23
N PHE A 189 -27.47 1.10 -23.13
CA PHE A 189 -27.86 -0.05 -22.32
C PHE A 189 -29.27 0.13 -21.74
N LEU A 190 -29.57 1.31 -21.17
CA LEU A 190 -30.89 1.63 -20.66
C LEU A 190 -31.96 1.63 -21.76
N GLY A 191 -31.63 2.14 -22.95
CA GLY A 191 -32.51 2.09 -24.11
C GLY A 191 -32.83 0.66 -24.55
N CYS A 192 -31.83 -0.22 -24.63
CA CYS A 192 -32.02 -1.64 -24.92
C CYS A 192 -32.85 -2.35 -23.85
N LEU A 193 -32.60 -2.05 -22.57
CA LEU A 193 -33.35 -2.64 -21.46
C LEU A 193 -34.83 -2.23 -21.51
N ALA A 194 -35.11 -0.95 -21.75
CA ALA A 194 -36.48 -0.46 -21.94
C ALA A 194 -37.17 -1.13 -23.14
N PHE A 195 -36.48 -1.26 -24.28
CA PHE A 195 -36.99 -1.98 -25.44
C PHE A 195 -37.30 -3.45 -25.12
N PHE A 196 -36.46 -4.11 -24.34
CA PHE A 196 -36.67 -5.51 -23.94
C PHE A 196 -37.87 -5.65 -22.99
N LEU A 197 -38.03 -4.73 -22.03
CA LEU A 197 -39.18 -4.69 -21.12
C LEU A 197 -40.50 -4.48 -21.87
N VAL A 198 -40.55 -3.54 -22.82
CA VAL A 198 -41.74 -3.29 -23.65
C VAL A 198 -42.09 -4.55 -24.45
N THR A 199 -41.09 -5.17 -25.08
CA THR A 199 -41.28 -6.41 -25.86
C THR A 199 -41.79 -7.56 -24.98
N ALA A 200 -41.24 -7.72 -23.78
CA ALA A 200 -41.68 -8.74 -22.83
C ALA A 200 -43.13 -8.50 -22.37
N LEU A 201 -43.48 -7.28 -21.99
CA LEU A 201 -44.84 -6.92 -21.56
C LEU A 201 -45.88 -7.13 -22.67
N MET A 202 -45.56 -6.78 -23.91
CA MET A 202 -46.43 -7.08 -25.06
C MET A 202 -46.56 -8.59 -25.31
N GLY A 203 -45.48 -9.36 -25.11
CA GLY A 203 -45.49 -10.82 -25.22
C GLY A 203 -46.39 -11.51 -24.18
N TYR A 204 -46.41 -11.03 -22.93
CA TYR A 204 -47.25 -11.60 -21.86
C TYR A 204 -48.75 -11.43 -22.12
N ASN A 205 -49.17 -10.35 -22.79
CA ASN A 205 -50.59 -10.08 -23.03
C ASN A 205 -51.23 -10.98 -24.11
N THR A 206 -50.43 -11.78 -24.84
CA THR A 206 -50.95 -12.67 -25.89
C THR A 206 -51.25 -14.10 -25.41
N LYS A 207 -50.78 -14.52 -24.23
CA LYS A 207 -50.99 -15.88 -23.71
C LYS A 207 -52.29 -16.07 -22.88
N GLY A 208 -53.05 -15.00 -22.63
CA GLY A 208 -54.29 -15.04 -21.84
C GLY A 208 -55.55 -15.61 -22.52
N ARG A 209 -55.50 -16.03 -23.79
CA ARG A 209 -56.70 -16.53 -24.53
C ARG A 209 -56.76 -18.04 -24.81
N ARG A 210 -55.79 -18.86 -24.41
CA ARG A 210 -55.79 -20.32 -24.71
C ARG A 210 -56.09 -21.26 -23.53
N GLY A 211 -56.32 -20.75 -22.32
CA GLY A 211 -56.40 -21.58 -21.10
C GLY A 211 -57.78 -22.06 -20.62
N ARG A 212 -58.89 -21.90 -21.36
CA ARG A 212 -60.24 -22.28 -20.86
C ARG A 212 -60.78 -23.65 -21.27
N ASN A 213 -60.08 -24.44 -22.11
CA ASN A 213 -60.62 -25.73 -22.59
C ASN A 213 -59.93 -26.98 -22.02
N LEU A 214 -58.94 -26.85 -21.12
CA LEU A 214 -58.18 -28.02 -20.64
C LEU A 214 -58.67 -28.62 -19.30
N HIS A 215 -59.69 -28.02 -18.66
CA HIS A 215 -60.12 -28.44 -17.32
C HIS A 215 -61.22 -29.52 -17.29
N LYS A 216 -61.73 -29.97 -18.45
CA LYS A 216 -62.78 -31.01 -18.51
C LYS A 216 -62.28 -32.46 -18.58
N ASN A 217 -61.00 -32.72 -18.85
CA ASN A 217 -60.48 -34.09 -19.03
C ASN A 217 -59.66 -34.65 -17.84
N VAL A 218 -59.39 -33.87 -16.79
CA VAL A 218 -58.58 -34.35 -15.64
C VAL A 218 -59.42 -35.09 -14.58
N ASN A 219 -60.73 -34.84 -14.51
CA ASN A 219 -61.60 -35.54 -13.54
C ASN A 219 -61.96 -36.98 -13.93
N GLN A 220 -61.60 -37.45 -15.13
CA GLN A 220 -61.87 -38.82 -15.57
C GLN A 220 -60.72 -39.80 -15.25
N GLN A 221 -59.53 -39.30 -14.87
CA GLN A 221 -58.38 -40.14 -14.50
C GLN A 221 -58.24 -40.41 -12.99
N LEU A 222 -58.98 -39.70 -12.13
CA LEU A 222 -58.90 -39.88 -10.67
C LEU A 222 -59.71 -41.08 -10.12
N ASN A 223 -60.51 -41.76 -10.94
CA ASN A 223 -61.29 -42.94 -10.54
C ASN A 223 -60.67 -44.27 -11.01
N SER A 224 -59.39 -44.28 -11.39
CA SER A 224 -58.67 -45.52 -11.73
C SER A 224 -58.45 -46.40 -10.48
N PRO A 225 -58.69 -47.72 -10.56
CA PRO A 225 -58.45 -48.65 -9.45
C PRO A 225 -56.96 -48.70 -9.01
N GLU A 226 -56.02 -48.24 -9.83
CA GLU A 226 -54.60 -48.14 -9.45
C GLU A 226 -54.34 -47.01 -8.43
N MET A 227 -55.07 -45.89 -8.52
CA MET A 227 -54.95 -44.78 -7.57
C MET A 227 -55.51 -45.15 -6.18
N GLN A 228 -56.51 -46.03 -6.12
CA GLN A 228 -57.03 -46.54 -4.84
C GLN A 228 -55.99 -47.43 -4.14
N LYS A 229 -55.29 -48.29 -4.88
CA LYS A 229 -54.19 -49.11 -4.33
C LYS A 229 -53.00 -48.27 -3.84
N MET A 230 -52.65 -47.20 -4.55
CA MET A 230 -51.60 -46.27 -4.09
C MET A 230 -51.99 -45.53 -2.80
N LYS A 231 -53.27 -45.15 -2.67
CA LYS A 231 -53.75 -44.48 -1.46
C LYS A 231 -53.70 -45.42 -0.25
N GLU A 232 -54.09 -46.70 -0.43
CA GLU A 232 -54.02 -47.73 0.61
C GLU A 232 -52.56 -48.04 1.03
N LEU A 233 -51.62 -48.13 0.07
CA LEU A 233 -50.19 -48.28 0.36
C LEU A 233 -49.60 -47.09 1.11
N SER A 234 -50.02 -45.85 0.78
CA SER A 234 -49.57 -44.65 1.49
C SER A 234 -50.08 -44.58 2.93
N GLU A 235 -51.27 -45.13 3.21
CA GLU A 235 -51.83 -45.18 4.56
C GLU A 235 -51.12 -46.23 5.44
N ILE A 236 -50.65 -47.34 4.86
CA ILE A 236 -49.85 -48.34 5.58
C ILE A 236 -48.45 -47.78 5.90
N LEU A 237 -47.80 -47.09 4.97
CA LEU A 237 -46.47 -46.48 5.17
C LEU A 237 -46.47 -45.36 6.22
N SER A 238 -47.56 -44.58 6.33
CA SER A 238 -47.67 -43.50 7.32
C SER A 238 -47.90 -43.99 8.75
N LYS A 239 -48.45 -45.21 8.94
CA LYS A 239 -48.58 -45.83 10.28
C LYS A 239 -47.26 -46.42 10.79
N GLN A 240 -46.29 -46.69 9.91
CA GLN A 240 -45.01 -47.32 10.28
C GLN A 240 -43.93 -46.30 10.68
N THR A 241 -44.14 -45.00 10.44
CA THR A 241 -43.19 -43.91 10.75
C THR A 241 -43.43 -43.21 12.10
N GLN A 242 -44.39 -43.67 12.92
CA GLN A 242 -44.70 -43.09 14.23
C GLN A 242 -43.97 -43.73 15.43
N PHE A 243 -42.95 -44.59 15.22
CA PHE A 243 -42.31 -45.34 16.31
C PHE A 243 -40.88 -44.89 16.70
N ASP A 244 -40.33 -43.82 16.14
CA ASP A 244 -38.91 -43.48 16.33
C ASP A 244 -38.59 -42.04 16.78
N ASP A 245 -39.50 -41.37 17.49
CA ASP A 245 -39.24 -40.06 18.12
C ASP A 245 -39.27 -40.14 19.66
N ARG A 246 -38.29 -40.86 20.23
CA ARG A 246 -37.92 -40.74 21.65
C ARG A 246 -36.40 -40.59 21.81
N PHE A 247 -35.85 -39.40 21.57
CA PHE A 247 -34.69 -38.90 22.31
C PHE A 247 -34.74 -37.36 22.45
N HIS A 248 -34.65 -36.92 23.71
CA HIS A 248 -34.82 -35.54 24.18
C HIS A 248 -33.68 -34.59 23.78
N PRO A 249 -33.96 -33.26 23.71
CA PRO A 249 -32.97 -32.19 23.58
C PRO A 249 -32.43 -31.76 24.97
N TYR A 250 -31.18 -31.28 25.01
CA TYR A 250 -30.65 -30.52 26.14
C TYR A 250 -30.63 -29.02 25.81
N ASN A 251 -31.17 -28.27 26.77
CA ASN A 251 -31.26 -26.81 26.91
C ASN A 251 -29.91 -26.08 26.72
N GLU A 252 -29.87 -24.93 26.05
CA GLU A 252 -30.26 -23.58 26.52
C GLU A 252 -29.28 -23.04 27.57
N HIS A 253 -28.52 -21.99 27.23
CA HIS A 253 -28.43 -20.78 28.05
C HIS A 253 -27.75 -19.64 27.28
N HIS A 254 -28.48 -18.54 27.21
CA HIS A 254 -28.09 -17.21 26.79
C HIS A 254 -26.89 -16.68 27.58
N ASN A 255 -26.04 -15.89 26.91
CA ASN A 255 -25.52 -14.66 27.49
C ASN A 255 -25.36 -13.59 26.40
N HIS A 256 -26.23 -12.58 26.49
CA HIS A 256 -26.06 -11.29 25.85
C HIS A 256 -25.06 -10.49 26.70
N GLU A 257 -23.85 -10.27 26.18
CA GLU A 257 -23.00 -9.18 26.66
C GLU A 257 -23.11 -8.00 25.71
N HIS A 258 -23.86 -7.01 26.17
CA HIS A 258 -23.77 -5.64 25.73
C HIS A 258 -22.39 -5.08 26.14
N HIS A 259 -21.52 -4.80 25.17
CA HIS A 259 -20.44 -3.86 25.39
C HIS A 259 -20.62 -2.60 24.54
N ASN A 260 -20.87 -1.54 25.30
CA ASN A 260 -21.03 -0.15 24.97
C ASN A 260 -20.08 0.37 23.89
N HIS A 261 -20.66 1.17 23.02
CA HIS A 261 -20.00 2.26 22.31
C HIS A 261 -19.27 3.18 23.30
N GLU A 262 -17.94 3.26 23.18
CA GLU A 262 -17.20 4.48 23.48
C GLU A 262 -16.55 4.97 22.19
N HIS A 263 -17.30 5.81 21.45
CA HIS A 263 -16.71 6.74 20.50
C HIS A 263 -15.95 7.80 21.29
N SER A 264 -14.64 7.63 21.46
CA SER A 264 -13.77 8.74 21.83
C SER A 264 -13.62 9.66 20.61
N HIS A 265 -14.50 10.66 20.54
CA HIS A 265 -14.26 11.86 19.75
C HIS A 265 -13.02 12.58 20.32
N MET A 266 -11.84 12.27 19.80
CA MET A 266 -10.75 13.22 19.84
C MET A 266 -11.07 14.34 18.86
N HIS A 267 -11.66 15.42 19.39
CA HIS A 267 -11.57 16.74 18.78
C HIS A 267 -10.09 17.16 18.78
N GLY A 268 -9.38 16.79 17.71
CA GLY A 268 -8.17 17.49 17.33
C GLY A 268 -8.56 18.91 16.93
N HIS A 269 -8.42 19.86 17.86
CA HIS A 269 -8.43 21.27 17.57
C HIS A 269 -7.33 21.56 16.54
N GLY A 270 -7.74 21.66 15.28
CA GLY A 270 -6.94 22.26 14.23
C GLY A 270 -6.71 23.74 14.56
N HIS A 271 -5.61 24.04 15.26
CA HIS A 271 -5.05 25.38 15.26
C HIS A 271 -4.46 25.64 13.87
N ASN A 272 -5.32 26.21 13.04
CA ASN A 272 -5.01 26.83 11.77
C ASN A 272 -4.02 27.99 12.00
N LYS A 273 -2.70 27.70 11.94
CA LYS A 273 -1.65 28.73 11.87
C LYS A 273 -1.57 29.25 10.43
N GLY A 274 -2.61 29.98 10.02
CA GLY A 274 -2.65 30.76 8.77
C GLY A 274 -2.11 32.18 8.96
N HIS A 275 -0.95 32.34 9.62
CA HIS A 275 -0.43 33.68 9.95
C HIS A 275 1.06 33.95 9.69
N ASP A 276 1.74 33.17 8.83
CA ASP A 276 3.15 33.46 8.51
C ASP A 276 3.45 33.77 7.02
N HIS A 277 2.47 33.70 6.11
CA HIS A 277 2.74 33.98 4.69
C HIS A 277 2.78 35.46 4.29
N LYS A 278 2.36 36.39 5.16
CA LYS A 278 2.41 37.83 4.87
C LYS A 278 3.76 38.48 5.18
N HIS A 279 4.54 37.94 6.13
CA HIS A 279 5.87 38.47 6.42
C HIS A 279 6.90 38.04 5.36
N PHE A 280 6.86 36.79 4.89
CA PHE A 280 7.82 36.30 3.90
C PHE A 280 7.76 37.02 2.54
N ARG A 281 6.59 37.53 2.14
CA ARG A 281 6.45 38.32 0.90
C ARG A 281 6.99 39.75 1.03
N LYS A 282 7.06 40.31 2.24
CA LYS A 282 7.59 41.65 2.46
C LYS A 282 9.12 41.63 2.39
N ASP A 283 9.73 40.64 3.03
CA ASP A 283 11.19 40.48 3.06
C ASP A 283 11.79 40.19 1.66
N LEU A 284 11.06 39.45 0.80
CA LEU A 284 11.48 39.20 -0.59
C LEU A 284 11.40 40.44 -1.50
N ASN A 285 10.49 41.38 -1.22
CA ASN A 285 10.42 42.62 -1.98
C ASN A 285 11.50 43.62 -1.54
N ASP A 286 11.84 43.65 -0.26
CA ASP A 286 12.90 44.53 0.27
C ASP A 286 14.29 44.08 -0.23
N LEU A 287 14.54 42.77 -0.33
CA LEU A 287 15.76 42.22 -0.95
C LEU A 287 15.88 42.52 -2.46
N ARG A 288 14.74 42.62 -3.17
CA ARG A 288 14.72 42.91 -4.60
C ARG A 288 14.95 44.39 -4.91
N MET A 289 14.61 45.29 -4.00
CA MET A 289 14.83 46.73 -4.16
C MET A 289 16.29 47.11 -3.88
N ASN A 290 16.94 46.49 -2.88
CA ASN A 290 18.36 46.75 -2.60
C ASN A 290 19.33 46.29 -3.69
N HIS A 291 18.93 45.37 -4.57
CA HIS A 291 19.74 44.92 -5.70
C HIS A 291 19.61 45.76 -6.98
N ARG A 292 18.78 46.81 -6.98
CA ARG A 292 18.62 47.73 -8.12
C ARG A 292 19.39 49.05 -7.99
N GLU A 293 20.02 49.30 -6.84
CA GLU A 293 20.78 50.54 -6.57
C GLU A 293 22.31 50.32 -6.48
N LEU A 294 22.80 49.15 -6.92
CA LEU A 294 24.21 48.85 -7.18
C LEU A 294 24.41 48.57 -8.66
#